data_AF-A0A6J0N579-F1
#
_entry.id   AF-A0A6J0N579-F1
#
_cell.length_a   1.000
_cell.length_b   1.000
_cell.length_c   1.000
_cell.angle_alpha   90.00
_cell.angle_beta   90.00
_cell.angle_gamma   90.00
#
_symmetry.space_group_name_H-M   'P 1'
#
loop_
_entity.id
_entity.type
_entity.pdbx_description
1 polymer ?
#
loop_
_entity_poly.entity_id
_entity_poly.type
_entity_poly.pdbx_seq_one_letter_code
_entity_poly.pdbx_strand_id
1 'polypeptide(L)'
;MTYQGNNQQQAMDIGPPTNICHVAHVTYDRFDGFLGLPSEFEPDVPKKAPSASATVFGVSTESMQLSYDSRGDCVPIILSLLQSRLYDQGGLKVEGIFRITGDNSEEEFVREELNKGVVPKGIDVHCLSGLIKAWFRELPRGILDSLPSEQVMQCESEEDFVKVVRLLPQAEASLLNWTVNLMADIVEFEDVNKMTTRNLALVFAPNMSKMADPLTALMYAVQVMHLLKYLTEKTLRERKIASSQIGPCDDSEAEVGHVEEYKGVDNVNKEDEIIKVEDEIKPSNGLHFYKERKQEI
;
A
#
# COMPACT_ATOMS: atom_id res chain seq x y z
N MET A 1 -14.47 -26.59 66.20
CA MET A 1 -13.83 -27.43 65.16
C MET A 1 -13.83 -26.62 63.87
N THR A 2 -12.69 -26.66 63.20
CA THR A 2 -12.15 -25.70 62.23
C THR A 2 -12.89 -25.69 60.89
N TYR A 3 -13.19 -24.47 60.41
CA TYR A 3 -13.45 -24.18 59.00
C TYR A 3 -12.11 -24.30 58.24
N GLN A 4 -12.01 -25.24 57.30
CA GLN A 4 -10.93 -25.27 56.32
C GLN A 4 -11.39 -24.55 55.05
N GLY A 5 -11.06 -23.26 54.96
CA GLY A 5 -11.10 -22.52 53.71
C GLY A 5 -9.89 -22.92 52.86
N ASN A 6 -10.14 -23.54 51.73
CA ASN A 6 -9.10 -23.94 50.77
C ASN A 6 -8.72 -22.73 49.91
N ASN A 7 -7.95 -21.81 50.47
CA ASN A 7 -7.32 -20.71 49.72
C ASN A 7 -5.98 -21.23 49.16
N GLN A 8 -6.02 -21.86 47.99
CA GLN A 8 -4.80 -22.06 47.20
C GLN A 8 -4.42 -20.72 46.56
N GLN A 9 -3.79 -19.85 47.36
CA GLN A 9 -2.97 -18.78 46.80
C GLN A 9 -1.73 -19.44 46.19
N GLN A 10 -1.71 -19.57 44.86
CA GLN A 10 -0.48 -19.85 44.14
C GLN A 10 0.53 -18.76 44.51
N ALA A 11 1.54 -19.15 45.29
CA ALA A 11 2.66 -18.28 45.60
C ALA A 11 3.38 -17.97 44.28
N MET A 12 3.45 -16.69 43.90
CA MET A 12 4.35 -16.27 42.83
C MET A 12 5.78 -16.46 43.32
N ASP A 13 6.42 -17.53 42.85
CA ASP A 13 7.82 -17.83 43.15
C ASP A 13 8.70 -17.03 42.19
N ILE A 14 9.23 -15.91 42.68
CA ILE A 14 10.07 -15.01 41.88
C ILE A 14 11.49 -15.58 41.90
N GLY A 15 11.91 -16.19 40.79
CA GLY A 15 13.27 -16.71 40.60
C GLY A 15 14.35 -15.61 40.60
N PRO A 16 15.65 -15.99 40.60
CA PRO A 16 16.74 -15.02 40.52
C PRO A 16 16.66 -14.23 39.20
N PRO A 17 17.18 -12.99 39.14
CA PRO A 17 17.04 -12.10 37.97
C PRO A 17 17.69 -12.64 36.69
N THR A 18 18.47 -13.72 36.77
CA THR A 18 19.05 -14.44 35.65
C THR A 18 18.17 -15.57 35.11
N ASN A 19 17.11 -15.94 35.83
CA ASN A 19 16.16 -16.99 35.43
C ASN A 19 15.02 -16.39 34.59
N ILE A 20 15.40 -15.70 33.51
CA ILE A 20 14.48 -15.13 32.54
C ILE A 20 14.32 -16.15 31.43
N CYS A 21 13.11 -16.69 31.27
CA CYS A 21 12.74 -17.50 30.11
C CYS A 21 11.91 -16.65 29.15
N HIS A 22 12.32 -16.57 27.89
CA HIS A 22 11.46 -16.05 26.83
C HIS A 22 10.38 -17.08 26.54
N VAL A 23 9.23 -16.94 27.19
CA VAL A 23 8.09 -17.87 27.09
C VAL A 23 7.34 -17.76 25.76
N ALA A 24 7.50 -16.64 25.04
CA ALA A 24 6.90 -16.42 23.74
C ALA A 24 7.77 -15.50 22.87
N HIS A 25 7.68 -15.68 21.56
CA HIS A 25 8.28 -14.81 20.55
C HIS A 25 7.17 -14.32 19.62
N VAL A 26 6.89 -13.02 19.68
CA VAL A 26 5.84 -12.38 18.88
C VAL A 26 6.49 -11.61 17.75
N THR A 27 6.06 -11.85 16.51
CA THR A 27 6.47 -11.10 15.33
C THR A 27 5.26 -10.47 14.67
N TYR A 28 5.46 -9.33 14.02
CA TYR A 28 4.41 -8.71 13.23
C TYR A 28 4.61 -9.02 11.75
N ASP A 29 3.66 -9.73 11.16
CA ASP A 29 3.53 -9.90 9.72
C ASP A 29 2.57 -8.85 9.16
N ARG A 30 2.92 -8.29 8.00
CA ARG A 30 2.17 -7.16 7.43
C ARG A 30 0.83 -7.58 6.82
N PHE A 31 0.59 -8.86 6.53
CA PHE A 31 -0.70 -9.34 6.01
C PHE A 31 -1.49 -10.09 7.08
N ASP A 32 -0.78 -10.87 7.91
CA ASP A 32 -1.38 -11.76 8.91
C ASP A 32 -1.44 -11.18 10.33
N GLY A 33 -0.79 -10.04 10.58
CA GLY A 33 -0.80 -9.35 11.87
C GLY A 33 0.18 -9.97 12.88
N PHE A 34 -0.19 -10.02 14.16
CA PHE A 34 0.70 -10.56 15.20
C PHE A 34 0.74 -12.09 15.15
N LEU A 35 1.89 -12.65 14.79
CA LEU A 35 2.19 -14.07 14.80
C LEU A 35 2.86 -14.47 16.11
N GLY A 36 2.49 -15.64 16.66
CA GLY A 36 3.06 -16.15 17.91
C GLY A 36 2.56 -15.46 19.18
N LEU A 37 1.49 -14.65 19.08
CA LEU A 37 0.84 -14.01 20.23
C LEU A 37 0.20 -15.07 21.15
N PRO A 38 0.60 -15.18 22.42
CA PRO A 38 -0.02 -16.10 23.35
C PRO A 38 -1.49 -15.76 23.60
N SER A 39 -2.32 -16.79 23.82
CA SER A 39 -3.76 -16.65 23.98
C SER A 39 -4.18 -15.69 25.10
N GLU A 40 -3.36 -15.56 26.14
CA GLU A 40 -3.57 -14.66 27.27
C GLU A 40 -3.51 -13.17 26.89
N PHE A 41 -2.86 -12.81 25.79
CA PHE A 41 -2.73 -11.43 25.31
C PHE A 41 -3.72 -11.07 24.18
N GLU A 42 -4.43 -12.05 23.63
CA GLU A 42 -5.47 -11.81 22.61
C GLU A 42 -6.61 -10.87 23.04
N PRO A 43 -7.03 -10.79 24.31
CA PRO A 43 -8.07 -9.85 24.74
C PRO A 43 -7.65 -8.38 24.60
N ASP A 44 -6.36 -8.10 24.77
CA ASP A 44 -5.80 -6.74 24.82
C ASP A 44 -5.14 -6.32 23.50
N VAL A 45 -4.70 -7.28 22.68
CA VAL A 45 -4.04 -7.04 21.39
C VAL A 45 -4.86 -7.67 20.26
N PRO A 46 -5.45 -6.87 19.36
CA PRO A 46 -6.16 -7.39 18.19
C PRO A 46 -5.21 -8.22 17.31
N LYS A 47 -5.63 -9.43 16.93
CA LYS A 47 -4.84 -10.30 16.02
C LYS A 47 -4.50 -9.62 14.69
N LYS A 48 -5.44 -8.83 14.17
CA LYS A 48 -5.27 -7.99 12.97
C LYS A 48 -5.26 -6.52 13.36
N ALA A 49 -4.26 -6.12 14.13
CA ALA A 49 -4.03 -4.72 14.40
C ALA A 49 -3.66 -4.00 13.09
N PRO A 50 -4.13 -2.77 12.87
CA PRO A 50 -3.85 -2.03 11.64
C PRO A 50 -2.36 -1.64 11.50
N SER A 51 -1.60 -1.73 12.59
CA SER A 51 -0.18 -1.38 12.70
C SER A 51 0.46 -2.17 13.84
N ALA A 52 1.77 -2.40 13.74
CA ALA A 52 2.62 -2.86 14.83
C ALA A 52 2.83 -1.77 15.90
N SER A 53 2.47 -0.52 15.60
CA SER A 53 2.45 0.62 16.53
C SER A 53 1.05 0.83 17.11
N ALA A 54 0.98 1.50 18.26
CA ALA A 54 -0.28 1.96 18.85
C ALA A 54 -0.99 3.03 18.00
N THR A 55 -0.27 3.65 17.05
CA THR A 55 -0.82 4.65 16.13
C THR A 55 -0.71 4.20 14.68
N VAL A 56 -1.68 4.63 13.86
CA VAL A 56 -1.66 4.41 12.40
C VAL A 56 -1.22 5.64 11.60
N PHE A 57 -1.14 6.79 12.27
CA PHE A 57 -0.57 8.03 11.75
C PHE A 57 0.85 8.23 12.28
N GLY A 58 1.72 8.88 11.49
CA GLY A 58 3.07 9.21 11.92
C GLY A 58 4.05 8.05 11.97
N VAL A 59 3.69 6.87 11.44
CA VAL A 59 4.50 5.65 11.51
C VAL A 59 4.96 5.20 10.12
N SER A 60 6.03 4.42 10.07
CA SER A 60 6.54 3.85 8.82
C SER A 60 5.52 2.91 8.20
N THR A 61 5.43 2.89 6.87
CA THR A 61 4.60 1.96 6.13
C THR A 61 4.99 0.50 6.44
N GLU A 62 6.27 0.25 6.73
CA GLU A 62 6.81 -1.07 7.11
C GLU A 62 6.14 -1.66 8.36
N SER A 63 5.66 -0.81 9.26
CA SER A 63 4.97 -1.22 10.49
C SER A 63 3.46 -1.41 10.28
N MET A 64 2.91 -1.10 9.11
CA MET A 64 1.47 -1.13 8.86
C MET A 64 1.00 -2.46 8.29
N GLN A 65 -0.23 -2.81 8.63
CA GLN A 65 -0.95 -3.91 7.98
C GLN A 65 -1.30 -3.51 6.55
N LEU A 66 -0.99 -4.39 5.61
CA LEU A 66 -1.24 -4.22 4.18
C LEU A 66 -2.40 -5.08 3.72
N SER A 67 -3.02 -4.60 2.65
CA SER A 67 -3.98 -5.33 1.83
C SER A 67 -3.75 -4.98 0.36
N TYR A 68 -4.26 -5.85 -0.51
CA TYR A 68 -4.35 -5.53 -1.93
C TYR A 68 -5.68 -4.84 -2.21
N ASP A 69 -5.63 -3.72 -2.93
CA ASP A 69 -6.84 -3.10 -3.43
C ASP A 69 -7.40 -3.86 -4.66
N SER A 70 -8.53 -3.41 -5.19
CA SER A 70 -9.15 -4.03 -6.38
C SER A 70 -8.29 -3.96 -7.65
N ARG A 71 -7.24 -3.13 -7.67
CA ARG A 71 -6.34 -2.90 -8.79
C ARG A 71 -5.02 -3.65 -8.63
N GLY A 72 -4.82 -4.34 -7.51
CA GLY A 72 -3.63 -5.11 -7.19
C GLY A 72 -2.52 -4.30 -6.52
N ASP A 73 -2.78 -3.05 -6.12
CA ASP A 73 -1.82 -2.24 -5.39
C ASP A 73 -1.75 -2.67 -3.93
N CYS A 74 -0.54 -2.83 -3.42
CA CYS A 74 -0.28 -3.19 -2.03
C CYS A 74 -0.26 -1.92 -1.16
N VAL A 75 -1.29 -1.72 -0.34
CA VAL A 75 -1.49 -0.49 0.43
C VAL A 75 -1.89 -0.78 1.88
N PRO A 76 -1.61 0.14 2.83
CA PRO A 76 -2.08 0.03 4.19
C PRO A 76 -3.60 -0.11 4.28
N ILE A 77 -4.08 -1.07 5.06
CA ILE A 77 -5.51 -1.41 5.17
C ILE A 77 -6.37 -0.19 5.56
N ILE A 78 -5.82 0.72 6.36
CA ILE A 78 -6.50 1.94 6.78
C ILE A 78 -6.85 2.87 5.61
N LEU A 79 -6.01 2.92 4.56
CA LEU A 79 -6.32 3.72 3.37
C LEU A 79 -7.48 3.10 2.59
N SER A 80 -7.48 1.78 2.45
CA SER A 80 -8.58 1.04 1.82
C SER A 80 -9.89 1.22 2.60
N LEU A 81 -9.85 1.21 3.93
CA LEU A 81 -11.03 1.44 4.77
C LEU A 81 -11.56 2.86 4.64
N LEU A 82 -10.69 3.88 4.68
CA LEU A 82 -11.07 5.28 4.51
C LEU A 82 -11.64 5.54 3.12
N GLN A 83 -11.01 5.02 2.07
CA GLN A 83 -11.50 5.13 0.69
C GLN A 83 -12.85 4.44 0.50
N SER A 84 -13.00 3.20 0.97
CA SER A 84 -14.28 2.48 0.90
C SER A 84 -15.38 3.29 1.58
N ARG A 85 -15.12 3.84 2.77
CA ARG A 85 -16.09 4.68 3.49
C ARG A 85 -16.40 5.99 2.79
N LEU A 86 -15.41 6.62 2.17
CA LEU A 86 -15.60 7.80 1.35
C LEU A 86 -16.52 7.50 0.16
N TYR A 87 -16.33 6.34 -0.49
CA TYR A 87 -17.10 5.95 -1.68
C TYR A 87 -18.52 5.55 -1.30
N ASP A 88 -18.69 4.73 -0.27
CA ASP A 88 -19.99 4.27 0.25
C ASP A 88 -20.92 5.45 0.63
N GLN A 89 -20.34 6.55 1.10
CA GLN A 89 -21.07 7.76 1.50
C GLN A 89 -21.26 8.77 0.35
N GLY A 90 -20.93 8.39 -0.88
CA GLY A 90 -21.10 9.25 -2.07
C GLY A 90 -20.09 10.39 -2.17
N GLY A 91 -18.96 10.30 -1.46
CA GLY A 91 -17.93 11.35 -1.42
C GLY A 91 -17.36 11.74 -2.78
N LEU A 92 -17.41 10.84 -3.78
CA LEU A 92 -17.00 11.12 -5.16
C LEU A 92 -17.77 12.29 -5.80
N LYS A 93 -19.01 12.54 -5.36
CA LYS A 93 -19.88 13.59 -5.93
C LYS A 93 -19.99 14.83 -5.07
N VAL A 94 -19.30 14.87 -3.92
CA VAL A 94 -19.41 15.99 -2.98
C VAL A 94 -18.55 17.16 -3.45
N GLU A 95 -19.16 18.33 -3.54
CA GLU A 95 -18.48 19.55 -4.00
C GLU A 95 -17.28 19.89 -3.13
N GLY A 96 -16.13 20.14 -3.76
CA GLY A 96 -14.92 20.54 -3.05
C GLY A 96 -14.29 19.42 -2.20
N ILE A 97 -14.60 18.14 -2.46
CA ILE A 97 -13.96 17.01 -1.79
C ILE A 97 -12.42 17.10 -1.86
N PHE A 98 -11.73 16.73 -0.78
CA PHE A 98 -10.29 16.99 -0.54
C PHE A 98 -9.87 18.46 -0.39
N ARG A 99 -10.63 19.44 -0.88
CA ARG A 99 -10.30 20.87 -0.72
C ARG A 99 -10.85 21.46 0.58
N ILE A 100 -12.09 21.14 0.91
CA ILE A 100 -12.75 21.61 2.13
C ILE A 100 -12.23 20.83 3.33
N THR A 101 -12.01 21.52 4.45
CA THR A 101 -11.60 20.93 5.73
C THR A 101 -12.83 20.50 6.50
N GLY A 102 -12.81 19.28 7.06
CA GLY A 102 -13.85 18.77 7.94
C GLY A 102 -13.78 19.36 9.36
N ASP A 103 -14.58 18.83 10.27
CA ASP A 103 -14.55 19.21 11.68
C ASP A 103 -13.34 18.57 12.39
N ASN A 104 -12.50 19.39 13.03
CA ASN A 104 -11.31 18.92 13.74
C ASN A 104 -11.63 17.97 14.91
N SER A 105 -12.77 18.16 15.57
CA SER A 105 -13.19 17.30 16.68
C SER A 105 -13.61 15.91 16.19
N GLU A 106 -14.25 15.84 15.03
CA GLU A 106 -14.57 14.59 14.36
C GLU A 106 -13.30 13.90 13.84
N GLU A 107 -12.35 14.67 13.29
CA GLU A 107 -11.06 14.14 12.84
C GLU A 107 -10.31 13.43 13.97
N GLU A 108 -10.23 14.03 15.16
CA GLU A 108 -9.57 13.44 16.31
C GLU A 108 -10.29 12.17 16.80
N PHE A 109 -11.62 12.21 16.89
CA PHE A 109 -12.42 11.02 17.23
C PHE A 109 -12.16 9.87 16.25
N VAL A 110 -12.14 10.14 14.95
CA VAL A 110 -11.90 9.10 13.94
C VAL A 110 -10.45 8.61 13.98
N ARG A 111 -9.47 9.45 14.31
CA ARG A 111 -8.08 8.99 14.52
C ARG A 111 -7.99 7.97 15.66
N GLU A 112 -8.68 8.18 16.77
CA GLU A 112 -8.70 7.23 17.89
C GLU A 112 -9.29 5.88 17.49
N GLU A 113 -10.37 5.89 16.69
CA GLU A 113 -11.00 4.67 16.19
C GLU A 113 -10.15 3.95 15.13
N LEU A 114 -9.44 4.71 14.30
CA LEU A 114 -8.50 4.17 13.32
C LEU A 114 -7.32 3.42 13.98
N ASN A 115 -6.86 3.88 15.15
CA ASN A 115 -5.85 3.15 15.93
C ASN A 115 -6.34 1.77 16.38
N LYS A 116 -7.66 1.56 16.46
CA LYS A 116 -8.31 0.28 16.75
C LYS A 116 -8.65 -0.51 15.47
N GLY A 117 -8.32 0.03 14.30
CA GLY A 117 -8.63 -0.56 12.99
C GLY A 117 -10.08 -0.37 12.54
N VAL A 118 -10.80 0.59 13.11
CA VAL A 118 -12.23 0.83 12.82
C VAL A 118 -12.41 2.20 12.17
N VAL A 119 -13.23 2.25 11.11
CA VAL A 119 -13.74 3.52 10.58
C VAL A 119 -15.22 3.64 10.93
N PRO A 120 -15.61 4.58 11.82
CA PRO A 120 -16.99 4.78 12.23
C PRO A 120 -17.92 5.12 11.06
N LYS A 121 -19.21 4.89 11.24
CA LYS A 121 -20.25 5.27 10.27
C LYS A 121 -20.75 6.68 10.54
N GLY A 122 -21.26 7.34 9.50
CA GLY A 122 -21.86 8.67 9.62
C GLY A 122 -20.85 9.81 9.82
N ILE A 123 -19.59 9.56 9.49
CA ILE A 123 -18.51 10.54 9.50
C ILE A 123 -18.60 11.42 8.26
N ASP A 124 -18.42 12.72 8.42
CA ASP A 124 -18.39 13.67 7.31
C ASP A 124 -17.34 13.28 6.25
N VAL A 125 -17.70 13.41 4.98
CA VAL A 125 -16.82 13.03 3.87
C VAL A 125 -15.61 13.96 3.73
N HIS A 126 -15.72 15.24 4.13
CA HIS A 126 -14.57 16.13 4.16
C HIS A 126 -13.60 15.73 5.28
N CYS A 127 -14.11 15.27 6.43
CA CYS A 127 -13.29 14.65 7.48
C CYS A 127 -12.54 13.41 6.93
N LEU A 128 -13.22 12.47 6.27
CA LEU A 128 -12.58 11.29 5.65
C LEU A 128 -11.49 11.68 4.64
N SER A 129 -11.78 12.64 3.76
CA SER A 129 -10.81 13.14 2.78
C SER A 129 -9.62 13.85 3.43
N GLY A 130 -9.88 14.55 4.55
CA GLY A 130 -8.88 15.19 5.40
C GLY A 130 -7.90 14.19 5.99
N LEU A 131 -8.43 13.11 6.56
CA LEU A 131 -7.66 12.01 7.16
C LEU A 131 -6.77 11.30 6.14
N ILE A 132 -7.26 11.05 4.92
CA ILE A 132 -6.44 10.46 3.85
C ILE A 132 -5.23 11.37 3.56
N LYS A 133 -5.44 12.68 3.36
CA LYS A 133 -4.33 13.63 3.13
C LYS A 133 -3.38 13.69 4.34
N ALA A 134 -3.95 13.74 5.54
CA ALA A 134 -3.21 13.80 6.78
C ALA A 134 -2.29 12.60 6.95
N TRP A 135 -2.78 11.40 6.60
CA TRP A 135 -1.99 10.18 6.65
C TRP A 135 -0.70 10.29 5.82
N PHE A 136 -0.80 10.70 4.54
CA PHE A 136 0.39 10.90 3.69
C PHE A 136 1.32 11.98 4.26
N ARG A 137 0.72 13.10 4.66
CA ARG A 137 1.47 14.23 5.22
C ARG A 137 2.20 13.86 6.49
N GLU A 138 1.71 12.93 7.28
CA GLU A 138 2.26 12.60 8.60
C GLU A 138 3.31 11.48 8.55
N LEU A 139 3.45 10.75 7.44
CA LEU A 139 4.49 9.72 7.28
C LEU A 139 5.88 10.24 7.70
N PRO A 140 6.73 9.42 8.36
CA PRO A 140 8.09 9.84 8.75
C PRO A 140 8.93 10.34 7.57
N ARG A 141 8.69 9.78 6.39
CA ARG A 141 9.27 10.17 5.10
C ARG A 141 8.13 10.23 4.07
N GLY A 142 8.05 11.30 3.29
CA GLY A 142 7.07 11.42 2.22
C GLY A 142 7.31 10.40 1.13
N ILE A 143 6.25 9.95 0.45
CA ILE A 143 6.35 8.85 -0.53
C ILE A 143 7.28 9.18 -1.71
N LEU A 144 7.46 10.47 -2.02
CA LEU A 144 8.34 10.91 -3.11
C LEU A 144 9.75 11.28 -2.63
N ASP A 145 10.01 11.29 -1.32
CA ASP A 145 11.34 11.63 -0.78
C ASP A 145 12.40 10.55 -1.06
N SER A 146 11.99 9.39 -1.59
CA SER A 146 12.89 8.36 -2.14
C SER A 146 13.50 8.74 -3.48
N LEU A 147 12.89 9.69 -4.18
CA LEU A 147 13.38 10.18 -5.45
C LEU A 147 14.51 11.19 -5.26
N PRO A 148 15.55 11.16 -6.12
CA PRO A 148 16.54 12.23 -6.16
C PRO A 148 15.87 13.57 -6.49
N SER A 149 16.03 14.56 -5.62
CA SER A 149 15.43 15.90 -5.78
C SER A 149 15.77 16.53 -7.12
N GLU A 150 17.01 16.41 -7.55
CA GLU A 150 17.51 17.01 -8.79
C GLU A 150 16.78 16.45 -10.02
N GLN A 151 16.48 15.15 -10.03
CA GLN A 151 15.80 14.51 -11.17
C GLN A 151 14.34 14.92 -11.27
N VAL A 152 13.65 15.05 -10.13
CA VAL A 152 12.28 15.57 -10.10
C VAL A 152 12.25 17.04 -10.53
N MET A 153 13.24 17.82 -10.09
CA MET A 153 13.36 19.24 -10.42
C MET A 153 13.63 19.50 -11.91
N GLN A 154 14.35 18.59 -12.57
CA GLN A 154 14.72 18.65 -13.99
C GLN A 154 13.66 18.09 -14.94
N CYS A 155 12.52 17.61 -14.43
CA CYS A 155 11.44 17.14 -15.30
C CYS A 155 10.82 18.31 -16.09
N GLU A 156 10.92 18.23 -17.42
CA GLU A 156 10.32 19.21 -18.35
C GLU A 156 9.25 18.57 -19.25
N SER A 157 9.23 17.24 -19.34
CA SER A 157 8.33 16.47 -20.20
C SER A 157 7.57 15.37 -19.47
N GLU A 158 6.51 14.89 -20.09
CA GLU A 158 5.74 13.73 -19.62
C GLU A 158 6.61 12.46 -19.51
N GLU A 159 7.53 12.29 -20.45
CA GLU A 159 8.46 11.16 -20.49
C GLU A 159 9.43 11.18 -19.31
N ASP A 160 9.86 12.36 -18.85
CA ASP A 160 10.76 12.47 -17.71
C ASP A 160 10.07 12.04 -16.41
N PHE A 161 8.80 12.42 -16.23
CA PHE A 161 8.00 11.95 -15.11
C PHE A 161 7.87 10.42 -15.07
N VAL A 162 7.67 9.77 -16.23
CA VAL A 162 7.64 8.30 -16.30
C VAL A 162 8.97 7.68 -15.89
N LYS A 163 10.10 8.26 -16.31
CA LYS A 163 11.44 7.77 -15.93
C LYS A 163 11.67 7.92 -14.43
N VAL A 164 11.31 9.07 -13.86
CA VAL A 164 11.50 9.36 -12.44
C VAL A 164 10.64 8.45 -11.56
N VAL A 165 9.37 8.23 -11.91
CA VAL A 165 8.48 7.33 -11.15
C VAL A 165 9.01 5.89 -11.11
N ARG A 166 9.72 5.43 -12.15
CA ARG A 166 10.35 4.09 -12.17
C ARG A 166 11.48 3.92 -11.16
N LEU A 167 11.97 5.01 -10.55
CA LEU A 167 12.98 4.95 -9.50
C LEU A 167 12.36 4.75 -8.11
N LEU A 168 11.04 4.88 -7.96
CA LEU A 168 10.37 4.63 -6.70
C LEU A 168 10.51 3.16 -6.30
N PRO A 169 10.81 2.87 -5.02
CA PRO A 169 10.67 1.51 -4.52
C PRO A 169 9.21 1.05 -4.62
N GLN A 170 9.01 -0.27 -4.67
CA GLN A 170 7.70 -0.87 -4.97
C GLN A 170 6.59 -0.42 -4.00
N ALA A 171 6.91 -0.22 -2.73
CA ALA A 171 5.93 0.19 -1.72
C ALA A 171 5.42 1.61 -1.97
N GLU A 172 6.32 2.56 -2.21
CA GLU A 172 6.01 3.95 -2.53
C GLU A 172 5.34 4.08 -3.90
N ALA A 173 5.76 3.27 -4.88
CA ALA A 173 5.12 3.21 -6.19
C ALA A 173 3.66 2.73 -6.08
N SER A 174 3.39 1.72 -5.24
CA SER A 174 2.02 1.21 -5.00
C SER A 174 1.14 2.29 -4.35
N LEU A 175 1.67 3.04 -3.37
CA LEU A 175 0.97 4.16 -2.74
C LEU A 175 0.70 5.32 -3.71
N LEU A 176 1.68 5.64 -4.57
CA LEU A 176 1.51 6.66 -5.61
C LEU A 176 0.43 6.23 -6.61
N ASN A 177 0.47 4.97 -7.08
CA ASN A 177 -0.51 4.44 -8.01
C ASN A 177 -1.92 4.44 -7.42
N TRP A 178 -2.06 4.02 -6.15
CA TRP A 178 -3.32 4.10 -5.42
C TRP A 178 -3.85 5.54 -5.34
N THR A 179 -2.99 6.50 -5.03
CA THR A 179 -3.36 7.93 -4.94
C THR A 179 -3.80 8.46 -6.31
N VAL A 180 -3.06 8.16 -7.37
CA VAL A 180 -3.39 8.57 -8.74
C VAL A 180 -4.74 7.98 -9.17
N ASN A 181 -5.01 6.73 -8.81
CA ASN A 181 -6.30 6.09 -9.09
C ASN A 181 -7.45 6.73 -8.30
N LEU A 182 -7.25 7.05 -7.02
CA LEU A 182 -8.22 7.81 -6.22
C LEU A 182 -8.48 9.19 -6.84
N MET A 183 -7.44 9.90 -7.25
CA MET A 183 -7.59 11.19 -7.94
C MET A 183 -8.38 11.05 -9.24
N ALA A 184 -8.07 10.02 -10.05
CA ALA A 184 -8.80 9.75 -11.28
C ALA A 184 -10.28 9.44 -11.02
N ASP A 185 -10.59 8.61 -10.01
CA ASP A 185 -11.97 8.28 -9.63
C ASP A 185 -12.75 9.55 -9.22
N ILE A 186 -12.11 10.53 -8.57
CA ILE A 186 -12.74 11.82 -8.22
C ILE A 186 -12.94 12.70 -9.46
N VAL A 187 -11.94 12.82 -10.33
CA VAL A 187 -12.02 13.67 -11.54
C VAL A 187 -13.08 13.17 -12.51
N GLU A 188 -13.38 11.87 -12.54
CA GLU A 188 -14.49 11.32 -13.34
C GLU A 188 -15.86 11.94 -12.99
N PHE A 189 -16.00 12.56 -11.81
CA PHE A 189 -17.20 13.29 -11.36
C PHE A 189 -16.97 14.81 -11.25
N GLU A 190 -15.98 15.37 -11.97
CA GLU A 190 -15.61 16.80 -11.86
C GLU A 190 -16.76 17.77 -12.19
N ASP A 191 -17.71 17.34 -13.02
CA ASP A 191 -18.91 18.10 -13.39
C ASP A 191 -19.82 18.36 -12.18
N VAL A 192 -19.83 17.46 -11.20
CA VAL A 192 -20.58 17.58 -9.95
C VAL A 192 -19.70 18.13 -8.84
N ASN A 193 -18.57 17.48 -8.54
CA ASN A 193 -17.75 17.79 -7.36
C ASN A 193 -16.84 19.03 -7.53
N LYS A 194 -16.70 19.56 -8.76
CA LYS A 194 -15.89 20.74 -9.12
C LYS A 194 -14.38 20.59 -8.89
N MET A 195 -13.89 19.37 -8.70
CA MET A 195 -12.49 19.06 -8.48
C MET A 195 -11.83 18.57 -9.76
N THR A 196 -11.20 19.49 -10.49
CA THR A 196 -10.39 19.15 -11.67
C THR A 196 -9.09 18.44 -11.27
N THR A 197 -8.44 17.79 -12.24
CA THR A 197 -7.12 17.18 -12.02
C THR A 197 -6.10 18.15 -11.43
N ARG A 198 -6.08 19.40 -11.91
CA ARG A 198 -5.19 20.45 -11.38
C ARG A 198 -5.51 20.77 -9.92
N ASN A 199 -6.79 20.88 -9.57
CA ASN A 199 -7.21 21.19 -8.20
C ASN A 199 -6.80 20.09 -7.22
N LEU A 200 -6.99 18.82 -7.60
CA LEU A 200 -6.56 17.70 -6.75
C LEU A 200 -5.03 17.62 -6.65
N ALA A 201 -4.30 17.80 -7.75
CA ALA A 201 -2.84 17.80 -7.72
C ALA A 201 -2.27 18.88 -6.79
N LEU A 202 -2.85 20.08 -6.79
CA LEU A 202 -2.49 21.16 -5.86
C LEU A 202 -2.72 20.77 -4.39
N VAL A 203 -3.82 20.08 -4.11
CA VAL A 203 -4.16 19.65 -2.76
C VAL A 203 -3.24 18.52 -2.28
N PHE A 204 -2.92 17.56 -3.15
CA PHE A 204 -2.14 16.37 -2.77
C PHE A 204 -0.64 16.61 -2.76
N ALA A 205 -0.09 17.41 -3.68
CA ALA A 205 1.35 17.67 -3.80
C ALA A 205 2.07 18.01 -2.49
N PRO A 206 1.57 18.93 -1.62
CA PRO A 206 2.26 19.26 -0.37
C PRO A 206 2.26 18.11 0.66
N ASN A 207 1.48 17.05 0.47
CA ASN A 207 1.43 15.89 1.37
C ASN A 207 2.35 14.74 0.90
N MET A 208 3.03 14.87 -0.25
CA MET A 208 3.84 13.80 -0.84
C MET A 208 5.33 13.83 -0.44
N SER A 209 5.78 14.91 0.19
CA SER A 209 7.18 15.15 0.52
C SER A 209 7.34 15.88 1.86
N LYS A 210 8.44 15.62 2.55
CA LYS A 210 8.82 16.24 3.82
C LYS A 210 9.99 17.22 3.71
N MET A 211 10.25 17.76 2.51
CA MET A 211 11.33 18.73 2.33
C MET A 211 11.25 19.89 3.32
N ALA A 212 12.35 20.12 4.03
CA ALA A 212 12.41 21.11 5.12
C ALA A 212 12.76 22.52 4.63
N ASP A 213 13.56 22.65 3.56
CA ASP A 213 13.94 23.96 3.02
C ASP A 213 12.75 24.61 2.30
N PRO A 214 12.25 25.80 2.73
CA PRO A 214 11.02 26.37 2.20
C PRO A 214 11.04 26.67 0.69
N LEU A 215 12.18 27.11 0.14
CA LEU A 215 12.28 27.46 -1.28
C LEU A 215 12.32 26.21 -2.15
N THR A 216 13.15 25.25 -1.76
CA THR A 216 13.27 23.97 -2.45
C THR A 216 11.96 23.18 -2.33
N ALA A 217 11.32 23.18 -1.15
CA ALA A 217 10.03 22.54 -0.95
C ALA A 217 8.93 23.15 -1.84
N LEU A 218 8.91 24.48 -2.00
CA LEU A 218 7.95 25.13 -2.89
C LEU A 218 8.18 24.74 -4.35
N MET A 219 9.42 24.81 -4.83
CA MET A 219 9.76 24.44 -6.20
C MET A 219 9.49 22.96 -6.48
N TYR A 220 9.84 22.09 -5.52
CA TYR A 220 9.59 20.67 -5.60
C TYR A 220 8.10 20.35 -5.59
N ALA A 221 7.30 21.01 -4.74
CA ALA A 221 5.85 20.85 -4.71
C ALA A 221 5.19 21.23 -6.05
N VAL A 222 5.71 22.24 -6.75
CA VAL A 222 5.25 22.58 -8.11
C VAL A 222 5.50 21.41 -9.08
N GLN A 223 6.68 20.79 -9.02
CA GLN A 223 6.99 19.64 -9.88
C GLN A 223 6.18 18.40 -9.51
N VAL A 224 5.96 18.16 -8.22
CA VAL A 224 5.06 17.09 -7.75
C VAL A 224 3.63 17.34 -8.22
N MET A 225 3.15 18.58 -8.20
CA MET A 225 1.83 18.92 -8.75
C MET A 225 1.75 18.60 -10.24
N HIS A 226 2.78 18.96 -11.04
CA HIS A 226 2.83 18.60 -12.46
C HIS A 226 2.84 17.09 -12.67
N LEU A 227 3.65 16.36 -11.89
CA LEU A 227 3.71 14.90 -11.90
C LEU A 227 2.35 14.27 -11.63
N LEU A 228 1.70 14.62 -10.50
CA LEU A 228 0.40 14.08 -10.11
C LEU A 228 -0.68 14.40 -11.14
N LYS A 229 -0.66 15.62 -11.69
CA LYS A 229 -1.59 16.03 -12.75
C LYS A 229 -1.41 15.15 -13.99
N TYR A 230 -0.18 15.00 -14.46
CA TYR A 230 0.14 14.19 -15.63
C TYR A 230 -0.27 12.73 -15.42
N LEU A 231 0.12 12.10 -14.31
CA LEU A 231 -0.21 10.71 -14.03
C LEU A 231 -1.72 10.48 -13.99
N THR A 232 -2.47 11.38 -13.37
CA THR A 232 -3.94 11.29 -13.31
C THR A 232 -4.57 11.44 -14.70
N GLU A 233 -4.14 12.42 -15.50
CA GLU A 233 -4.62 12.61 -16.88
C GLU A 233 -4.30 11.40 -17.77
N LYS A 234 -3.11 10.82 -17.60
CA LYS A 234 -2.69 9.60 -18.29
C LYS A 234 -3.59 8.42 -17.90
N THR A 235 -3.81 8.18 -16.61
CA THR A 235 -4.70 7.12 -16.12
C THR A 235 -6.13 7.27 -16.67
N LEU A 236 -6.68 8.50 -16.66
CA LEU A 236 -8.01 8.76 -17.24
C LEU A 236 -8.06 8.47 -18.75
N ARG A 237 -6.99 8.81 -19.49
CA ARG A 237 -6.88 8.51 -20.92
C ARG A 237 -6.85 7.00 -21.19
N GLU A 238 -6.06 6.27 -20.41
CA GLU A 238 -5.95 4.81 -20.51
C GLU A 238 -7.29 4.12 -20.20
N ARG A 239 -8.02 4.57 -19.17
CA ARG A 239 -9.38 4.07 -18.85
C ARG A 239 -10.36 4.30 -19.99
N LYS A 240 -10.33 5.46 -20.64
CA LYS A 240 -11.18 5.78 -21.81
C LYS A 240 -10.87 4.87 -23.01
N ILE A 241 -9.61 4.55 -23.23
CA ILE A 241 -9.19 3.62 -24.30
C ILE A 241 -9.69 2.21 -23.97
N ALA A 242 -9.49 1.75 -22.73
CA ALA A 242 -9.93 0.44 -22.29
C ALA A 242 -11.46 0.27 -22.39
N SER A 243 -12.24 1.28 -22.01
CA SER A 243 -13.71 1.24 -22.15
C SER A 243 -14.19 1.30 -23.60
N SER A 244 -13.43 1.95 -24.50
CA SER A 244 -13.76 2.04 -25.93
C SER A 244 -13.43 0.76 -26.72
N GLN A 245 -12.52 -0.09 -26.21
CA GLN A 245 -12.16 -1.38 -26.83
C GLN A 245 -13.10 -2.54 -26.44
N ILE A 246 -14.03 -2.31 -25.51
CA ILE A 246 -15.10 -3.24 -25.15
C ILE A 246 -16.38 -2.83 -25.91
N GLY A 247 -16.40 -3.09 -27.23
CA GLY A 247 -17.57 -2.97 -28.11
C GLY A 247 -18.13 -4.36 -28.48
N PRO A 248 -19.38 -4.47 -28.98
CA PRO A 248 -20.20 -5.69 -28.89
C PRO A 248 -19.57 -6.90 -29.61
N CYS A 249 -19.57 -8.06 -28.95
CA CYS A 249 -19.44 -9.34 -29.66
C CYS A 249 -20.64 -9.44 -30.63
N ASP A 250 -20.35 -9.33 -31.91
CA ASP A 250 -21.31 -9.60 -32.98
C ASP A 250 -21.46 -11.13 -33.06
N ASP A 251 -22.53 -11.64 -32.45
CA ASP A 251 -23.05 -12.96 -32.76
C ASP A 251 -23.52 -12.95 -34.22
N SER A 252 -22.69 -13.49 -35.12
CA SER A 252 -23.17 -13.97 -36.42
C SER A 252 -22.63 -15.37 -36.69
N GLU A 253 -23.56 -16.31 -36.60
CA GLU A 253 -23.39 -17.71 -36.95
C GLU A 253 -23.12 -17.90 -38.45
N ALA A 254 -22.28 -18.90 -38.71
CA ALA A 254 -22.33 -19.86 -39.83
C ALA A 254 -22.34 -19.35 -41.28
N GLU A 255 -21.26 -19.70 -42.01
CA GLU A 255 -21.44 -20.39 -43.30
C GLU A 255 -20.53 -21.63 -43.42
N VAL A 256 -21.16 -22.68 -43.94
CA VAL A 256 -20.65 -24.03 -44.18
C VAL A 256 -20.18 -24.14 -45.63
N GLY A 257 -19.05 -24.84 -45.85
CA GLY A 257 -18.60 -25.35 -47.16
C GLY A 257 -17.12 -25.04 -47.37
N HIS A 258 -16.24 -25.95 -47.79
CA HIS A 258 -16.40 -27.24 -48.45
C HIS A 258 -15.13 -28.08 -48.19
N VAL A 259 -15.29 -29.39 -48.24
CA VAL A 259 -14.28 -30.41 -47.97
C VAL A 259 -13.48 -30.67 -49.25
N GLU A 260 -12.15 -30.69 -49.18
CA GLU A 260 -11.34 -31.55 -50.04
C GLU A 260 -10.41 -32.41 -49.18
N GLU A 261 -10.37 -33.68 -49.55
CA GLU A 261 -9.96 -34.84 -48.76
C GLU A 261 -8.67 -35.45 -49.37
N TYR A 262 -8.09 -36.39 -48.62
CA TYR A 262 -7.07 -37.40 -49.01
C TYR A 262 -5.60 -36.97 -48.85
N LYS A 263 -4.68 -37.73 -48.21
CA LYS A 263 -4.65 -39.15 -47.82
C LYS A 263 -3.65 -39.34 -46.67
N GLY A 264 -3.98 -40.23 -45.73
CA GLY A 264 -3.06 -40.71 -44.71
C GLY A 264 -2.05 -41.74 -45.24
N VAL A 265 -0.96 -41.91 -44.48
CA VAL A 265 -0.26 -43.19 -44.34
C VAL A 265 0.13 -43.32 -42.86
N ASP A 266 -0.37 -44.38 -42.25
CA ASP A 266 -0.04 -44.84 -40.91
C ASP A 266 1.44 -45.23 -40.79
N ASN A 267 2.07 -44.95 -39.65
CA ASN A 267 2.69 -46.04 -38.91
C ASN A 267 2.93 -45.74 -37.44
N VAL A 268 2.67 -46.78 -36.66
CA VAL A 268 2.67 -46.85 -35.20
C VAL A 268 4.06 -47.27 -34.71
N ASN A 269 4.58 -46.64 -33.65
CA ASN A 269 5.07 -47.29 -32.42
C ASN A 269 5.99 -46.39 -31.56
N LYS A 270 5.51 -46.15 -30.34
CA LYS A 270 6.15 -46.38 -29.02
C LYS A 270 7.53 -45.78 -28.64
N GLU A 271 7.43 -45.02 -27.54
CA GLU A 271 8.16 -45.12 -26.27
C GLU A 271 9.61 -44.62 -26.16
N ASP A 272 9.76 -43.75 -25.15
CA ASP A 272 10.92 -43.43 -24.30
C ASP A 272 12.15 -42.71 -24.90
N GLU A 273 12.37 -41.47 -24.45
CA GLU A 273 13.67 -41.13 -23.86
C GLU A 273 13.63 -39.87 -22.96
N ILE A 274 14.12 -40.09 -21.74
CA ILE A 274 14.41 -39.13 -20.68
C ILE A 274 15.73 -38.42 -21.03
N ILE A 275 15.74 -37.08 -21.08
CA ILE A 275 17.00 -36.32 -21.20
C ILE A 275 17.28 -35.61 -19.87
N LYS A 276 18.31 -36.11 -19.19
CA LYS A 276 19.09 -35.40 -18.18
C LYS A 276 19.97 -34.36 -18.87
N VAL A 277 20.09 -33.17 -18.29
CA VAL A 277 21.27 -32.32 -18.47
C VAL A 277 21.67 -31.82 -17.08
N GLU A 278 22.68 -32.47 -16.50
CA GLU A 278 23.58 -31.87 -15.53
C GLU A 278 24.64 -31.11 -16.32
N ASP A 279 24.96 -29.88 -15.92
CA ASP A 279 26.28 -29.34 -16.18
C ASP A 279 26.74 -28.43 -15.03
N GLU A 280 28.01 -28.61 -14.73
CA GLU A 280 28.74 -28.29 -13.52
C GLU A 280 29.04 -26.79 -13.37
N ILE A 281 28.98 -26.26 -12.13
CA ILE A 281 29.69 -25.03 -11.75
C ILE A 281 30.60 -25.36 -10.56
N LYS A 282 31.91 -25.45 -10.81
CA LYS A 282 32.94 -25.40 -9.76
C LYS A 282 33.37 -23.95 -9.50
N PRO A 283 33.77 -23.63 -8.25
CA PRO A 283 34.07 -22.27 -7.81
C PRO A 283 35.57 -21.95 -7.96
N SER A 284 35.89 -20.67 -8.17
CA SER A 284 37.24 -20.14 -7.95
C SER A 284 37.19 -18.98 -6.96
N ASN A 285 37.88 -19.19 -5.83
CA ASN A 285 38.47 -18.18 -4.95
C ASN A 285 39.28 -17.16 -5.77
N GLY A 286 39.56 -15.93 -5.36
CA GLY A 286 39.33 -15.20 -4.11
C GLY A 286 40.19 -13.92 -4.12
N LEU A 287 39.91 -12.99 -3.21
CA LEU A 287 40.88 -12.11 -2.52
C LEU A 287 40.12 -11.46 -1.34
N HIS A 288 40.29 -11.96 -0.10
CA HIS A 288 41.02 -11.31 1.00
C HIS A 288 40.70 -9.80 1.15
N PHE A 289 40.08 -9.33 2.25
CA PHE A 289 40.72 -9.17 3.55
C PHE A 289 39.73 -8.97 4.73
N TYR A 290 40.26 -9.26 5.94
CA TYR A 290 39.80 -8.94 7.32
C TYR A 290 39.13 -10.03 8.18
N LYS A 291 40.01 -10.85 8.77
CA LYS A 291 39.97 -11.37 10.16
C LYS A 291 40.98 -10.53 10.97
N GLU A 292 40.98 -10.33 12.29
CA GLU A 292 40.35 -10.94 13.47
C GLU A 292 40.53 -9.92 14.63
N ARG A 293 39.51 -9.66 15.45
CA ARG A 293 39.32 -10.12 16.85
C ARG A 293 40.38 -9.76 17.92
N LYS A 294 39.85 -9.13 18.99
CA LYS A 294 40.06 -9.34 20.46
C LYS A 294 41.49 -9.09 21.02
N GLN A 295 41.74 -8.67 22.26
CA GLN A 295 41.00 -8.57 23.53
C GLN A 295 41.84 -7.70 24.51
N GLU A 296 41.24 -7.28 25.64
CA GLU A 296 41.87 -6.80 26.90
C GLU A 296 42.51 -5.39 26.83
N ILE A 297 42.20 -4.42 27.70
CA ILE A 297 41.99 -4.40 29.16
C ILE A 297 40.82 -3.48 29.51
#